data_AF-A0A3P7MA54-F1
#
_entry.id   AF-A0A3P7MA54-F1
#
_cell.length_a   1.000
_cell.length_b   1.000
_cell.length_c   1.000
_cell.angle_alpha   90.00
_cell.angle_beta   90.00
_cell.angle_gamma   90.00
#
_symmetry.space_group_name_H-M   'P 1'
#
loop_
_entity.id
_entity.type
_entity.pdbx_description
1 polymer ?
#
loop_
_entity_poly.entity_id
_entity_poly.type
_entity_poly.pdbx_seq_one_letter_code
_entity_poly.pdbx_strand_id
1 'polypeptide(L)'
;MLIATVSFVIAPDSTKARILHPFGELDIQSLVRVSRGQHLLRLWLKLVTNLSFTREGQSLILATPGAVDVLISQVKLCRGVTQEGSLLCLQNVCSNSAFKPILFTKNSGLVEFLAHLLEPGSGASPEQCTLAVSALMAAAYHSHKVTPFFFLLNSYALRFV
;
A
#
# COMPACT_ATOMS: atom_id res chain seq x y z
N MET A 1 -35.00 11.21 27.11
CA MET A 1 -33.68 10.81 27.65
C MET A 1 -32.88 10.23 26.49
N LEU A 2 -32.13 11.08 25.77
CA LEU A 2 -31.31 10.66 24.63
C LEU A 2 -29.87 10.47 25.13
N ILE A 3 -29.36 9.25 25.09
CA ILE A 3 -27.94 8.97 25.32
C ILE A 3 -27.24 9.20 23.99
N ALA A 4 -26.60 10.37 23.85
CA ALA A 4 -25.67 10.63 22.77
C ALA A 4 -24.33 9.96 23.11
N THR A 5 -24.10 8.78 22.53
CA THR A 5 -22.80 8.11 22.57
C THR A 5 -21.84 8.92 21.69
N VAL A 6 -21.11 9.87 22.30
CA VAL A 6 -20.01 10.57 21.63
C VAL A 6 -18.91 9.55 21.41
N SER A 7 -18.82 9.02 20.19
CA SER A 7 -17.66 8.26 19.75
C SER A 7 -16.45 9.19 19.76
N PHE A 8 -15.59 9.00 20.75
CA PHE A 8 -14.28 9.64 20.82
C PHE A 8 -13.43 9.11 19.67
N VAL A 9 -13.51 9.77 18.51
CA VAL A 9 -12.55 9.59 17.43
C VAL A 9 -11.23 10.13 17.97
N ILE A 10 -10.35 9.22 18.37
CA ILE A 10 -8.96 9.54 18.66
C ILE A 10 -8.37 10.08 17.35
N ALA A 11 -8.37 11.40 17.20
CA ALA A 11 -7.57 12.07 16.21
C ALA A 11 -6.10 11.71 16.53
N PRO A 12 -5.36 11.06 15.63
CA PRO A 12 -3.96 10.78 15.88
C PRO A 12 -3.24 12.12 16.11
N ASP A 13 -2.48 12.21 17.22
CA ASP A 13 -1.69 13.39 17.58
C ASP A 13 -1.04 14.01 16.33
N SER A 14 -1.43 15.25 16.01
CA SER A 14 -1.06 15.96 14.78
C SER A 14 0.45 16.05 14.51
N THR A 15 1.29 15.84 15.53
CA THR A 15 2.74 15.82 15.44
C THR A 15 3.28 14.51 14.85
N LYS A 16 2.66 13.36 15.15
CA LYS A 16 3.12 12.04 14.66
C LYS A 16 2.87 11.87 13.17
N ALA A 17 1.77 12.42 12.66
CA ALA A 17 1.46 12.41 11.22
C ALA A 17 2.45 13.24 10.39
N ARG A 18 3.09 14.26 10.99
CA ARG A 18 4.05 15.13 10.27
C ARG A 18 5.39 14.46 9.99
N ILE A 19 5.78 13.43 10.73
CA ILE A 19 7.10 12.80 10.56
C ILE A 19 7.26 12.14 9.18
N LEU A 20 6.15 11.67 8.60
CA LEU A 20 6.11 11.04 7.29
C LEU A 20 5.74 12.03 6.18
N HIS A 21 5.44 13.29 6.48
CA HIS A 21 5.13 14.28 5.44
C HIS A 21 6.21 14.35 4.35
N PRO A 22 7.52 14.39 4.67
CA PRO A 22 8.56 14.41 3.64
C PRO A 22 8.58 13.13 2.79
N PHE A 23 8.13 12.00 3.33
CA PHE A 23 8.03 10.75 2.59
C PHE A 23 6.96 10.82 1.50
N GLY A 24 5.81 11.42 1.79
CA GLY A 24 4.71 11.57 0.83
C GLY A 24 5.01 12.49 -0.35
N GLU A 25 6.04 13.34 -0.23
CA GLU A 25 6.45 14.32 -1.24
C GLU A 25 7.70 13.89 -2.03
N LEU A 26 8.19 12.66 -1.84
CA LEU A 26 9.40 12.20 -2.51
C LEU A 26 9.20 12.09 -4.02
N ASP A 27 10.03 12.80 -4.78
CA ASP A 27 10.18 12.58 -6.23
C ASP A 27 11.03 11.34 -6.48
N ILE A 28 10.34 10.19 -6.60
CA ILE A 28 10.98 8.90 -6.84
C ILE A 28 11.74 8.89 -8.15
N GLN A 29 11.23 9.55 -9.20
CA GLN A 29 11.86 9.55 -10.51
C GLN A 29 13.21 10.27 -10.53
N SER A 30 13.35 11.34 -9.75
CA SER A 30 14.64 12.01 -9.57
C SER A 30 15.56 11.22 -8.64
N LEU A 31 15.03 10.68 -7.54
CA LEU A 31 15.83 10.00 -6.52
C LEU A 31 16.43 8.67 -7.01
N VAL A 32 15.75 7.93 -7.89
CA VAL A 32 16.31 6.68 -8.45
C VAL A 32 17.51 6.93 -9.38
N ARG A 33 17.68 8.14 -9.91
CA ARG A 33 18.78 8.47 -10.84
C ARG A 33 20.10 8.77 -10.15
N VAL A 34 20.09 9.02 -8.84
CA VAL A 34 21.27 9.44 -8.08
C VAL A 34 21.54 8.51 -6.91
N SER A 35 22.80 8.09 -6.72
CA SER A 35 23.19 7.11 -5.69
C SER A 35 22.77 7.52 -4.26
N ARG A 36 22.97 8.81 -3.91
CA ARG A 36 22.51 9.35 -2.62
C ARG A 36 20.98 9.29 -2.47
N GLY A 37 20.24 9.54 -3.56
CA GLY A 37 18.79 9.44 -3.58
C GLY A 37 18.32 8.01 -3.36
N GLN A 38 18.93 7.04 -4.06
CA GLN A 38 18.65 5.62 -3.83
C GLN A 38 18.94 5.18 -2.39
N HIS A 39 20.00 5.69 -1.77
CA HIS A 39 20.30 5.43 -0.36
C HIS A 39 19.21 6.02 0.55
N LEU A 40 18.79 7.26 0.32
CA LEU A 40 17.69 7.89 1.03
C LEU A 40 16.37 7.10 0.90
N LEU A 41 16.04 6.63 -0.31
CA LEU A 41 14.87 5.77 -0.54
C LEU A 41 14.91 4.49 0.29
N ARG A 42 16.08 3.85 0.42
CA ARG A 42 16.24 2.64 1.25
C ARG A 42 16.03 2.92 2.74
N LEU A 43 16.49 4.08 3.23
CA LEU A 43 16.29 4.47 4.63
C LEU A 43 14.81 4.73 4.94
N TRP A 44 14.15 5.50 4.06
CA TRP A 44 12.71 5.73 4.17
C TRP A 44 11.91 4.44 4.11
N LEU A 45 12.24 3.57 3.15
CA LEU A 45 11.56 2.29 3.02
C LEU A 45 11.72 1.44 4.27
N LYS A 46 12.93 1.36 4.86
CA LYS A 46 13.15 0.59 6.10
C LYS A 46 12.26 1.11 7.24
N LEU A 47 12.13 2.43 7.38
CA LEU A 47 11.24 3.03 8.39
C LEU A 47 9.77 2.70 8.10
N VAL A 48 9.31 2.93 6.89
CA VAL A 48 7.91 2.76 6.48
C VAL A 48 7.49 1.28 6.52
N THR A 49 8.35 0.36 6.08
CA THR A 49 8.11 -1.08 6.21
C THR A 49 7.96 -1.49 7.68
N ASN A 50 8.82 -1.00 8.58
CA ASN A 50 8.68 -1.30 10.01
C ASN A 50 7.35 -0.77 10.58
N LEU A 51 6.95 0.44 10.21
CA LEU A 51 5.65 1.01 10.61
C LEU A 51 4.48 0.21 10.04
N SER A 52 4.61 -0.34 8.83
CA SER A 52 3.55 -1.11 8.18
C SER A 52 3.18 -2.40 8.92
N PHE A 53 4.01 -2.90 9.84
CA PHE A 53 3.71 -4.08 10.65
C PHE A 53 2.82 -3.79 11.87
N THR A 54 2.60 -2.53 12.24
CA THR A 54 1.76 -2.16 13.37
C THR A 54 0.52 -1.40 12.93
N ARG A 55 -0.58 -1.54 13.67
CA ARG A 55 -1.83 -0.85 13.35
C ARG A 55 -1.66 0.67 13.39
N GLU A 56 -0.93 1.16 14.38
CA GLU A 56 -0.67 2.59 14.56
C GLU A 56 0.23 3.12 13.43
N GLY A 57 1.25 2.37 13.04
CA GLY A 57 2.13 2.74 11.93
C GLY A 57 1.40 2.73 10.58
N GLN A 58 0.54 1.74 10.33
CA GLN A 58 -0.33 1.72 9.15
C GLN A 58 -1.28 2.94 9.13
N SER A 59 -1.86 3.31 10.26
CA SER A 59 -2.67 4.53 10.39
C SER A 59 -1.87 5.78 10.01
N LEU A 60 -0.61 5.89 10.47
CA LEU A 60 0.27 7.01 10.12
C LEU A 60 0.60 7.05 8.63
N ILE A 61 0.92 5.91 8.01
CA ILE A 61 1.19 5.80 6.58
C ILE A 61 -0.04 6.26 5.78
N LEU A 62 -1.23 5.78 6.14
CA LEU A 62 -2.47 6.10 5.43
C LEU A 62 -3.01 7.51 5.70
N ALA A 63 -2.61 8.12 6.83
CA ALA A 63 -2.85 9.52 7.12
C ALA A 63 -1.92 10.46 6.34
N THR A 64 -0.78 9.96 5.85
CA THR A 64 0.21 10.73 5.11
C THR A 64 -0.20 10.85 3.64
N PRO A 65 -0.50 12.07 3.13
CA PRO A 65 -0.81 12.27 1.72
C PRO A 65 0.35 11.81 0.82
N GLY A 66 0.04 11.17 -0.32
CA GLY A 66 1.05 10.73 -1.30
C GLY A 66 1.90 9.51 -0.89
N ALA A 67 1.82 9.04 0.36
CA ALA A 67 2.64 7.91 0.82
C ALA A 67 2.40 6.62 0.03
N VAL A 68 1.14 6.32 -0.32
CA VAL A 68 0.80 5.15 -1.15
C VAL A 68 1.30 5.33 -2.58
N ASP A 69 1.19 6.53 -3.15
CA ASP A 69 1.68 6.83 -4.51
C ASP A 69 3.21 6.70 -4.61
N VAL A 70 3.92 7.12 -3.56
CA VAL A 70 5.36 6.93 -3.41
C VAL A 70 5.72 5.45 -3.38
N LEU A 71 5.01 4.63 -2.59
CA LEU A 71 5.23 3.19 -2.56
C LEU A 71 4.96 2.54 -3.93
N ILE A 72 3.87 2.89 -4.60
CA ILE A 72 3.57 2.42 -5.97
C ILE A 72 4.70 2.81 -6.92
N SER A 73 5.16 4.06 -6.86
CA SER A 73 6.24 4.57 -7.70
C SER A 73 7.57 3.84 -7.44
N GLN A 74 7.87 3.52 -6.18
CA GLN A 74 9.02 2.69 -5.83
C GLN A 74 8.90 1.27 -6.40
N VAL A 75 7.71 0.66 -6.38
CA VAL A 75 7.53 -0.66 -7.02
C VAL A 75 7.72 -0.58 -8.54
N LYS A 76 7.27 0.50 -9.19
CA LYS A 76 7.40 0.68 -10.64
C LYS A 76 8.84 0.99 -11.09
N LEU A 77 9.55 1.83 -10.33
CA LEU A 77 10.81 2.45 -10.78
C LEU A 77 12.06 1.83 -10.15
N CYS A 78 11.96 1.24 -8.95
CA CYS A 78 13.09 0.62 -8.28
C CYS A 78 13.22 -0.87 -8.65
N ARG A 79 14.35 -1.48 -8.24
CA ARG A 79 14.64 -2.92 -8.42
C ARG A 79 15.14 -3.54 -7.11
N GLY A 80 15.04 -4.87 -7.03
CA GLY A 80 15.49 -5.66 -5.89
C GLY A 80 14.81 -5.26 -4.59
N VAL A 81 15.58 -5.21 -3.49
CA VAL A 81 15.07 -5.01 -2.12
C VAL A 81 14.16 -3.79 -1.96
N THR A 82 14.41 -2.71 -2.70
CA THR A 82 13.55 -1.50 -2.60
C THR A 82 12.18 -1.74 -3.23
N GLN A 83 12.14 -2.44 -4.36
CA GLN A 83 10.89 -2.81 -5.03
C GLN A 83 10.09 -3.79 -4.17
N GLU A 84 10.74 -4.85 -3.69
CA GLU A 84 10.13 -5.91 -2.87
C GLU A 84 9.59 -5.36 -1.54
N GLY A 85 10.38 -4.55 -0.82
CA GLY A 85 9.95 -3.97 0.45
C GLY A 85 8.79 -2.99 0.30
N SER A 86 8.72 -2.28 -0.84
CA SER A 86 7.60 -1.36 -1.12
C SER A 86 6.31 -2.13 -1.38
N LEU A 87 6.40 -3.22 -2.15
CA LEU A 87 5.24 -4.09 -2.42
C LEU A 87 4.75 -4.80 -1.14
N LEU A 88 5.67 -5.24 -0.28
CA LEU A 88 5.32 -5.78 1.04
C LEU A 88 4.60 -4.74 1.91
N CYS A 89 5.08 -3.48 1.91
CA CYS A 89 4.41 -2.42 2.63
C CYS A 89 2.98 -2.17 2.12
N LEU A 90 2.78 -2.19 0.79
CA LEU A 90 1.45 -2.09 0.18
C LEU A 90 0.55 -3.25 0.59
N GLN A 91 1.07 -4.48 0.59
CA GLN A 91 0.32 -5.65 1.04
C GLN A 91 -0.09 -5.52 2.53
N ASN A 92 0.83 -5.11 3.40
CA ASN A 92 0.56 -4.93 4.83
C ASN A 92 -0.56 -3.93 5.10
N VAL A 93 -0.57 -2.77 4.43
CA VAL A 93 -1.63 -1.76 4.61
C VAL A 93 -2.98 -2.22 4.05
N CYS A 94 -2.98 -3.06 3.00
CA CYS A 94 -4.21 -3.68 2.47
C CYS A 94 -4.80 -4.74 3.42
N SER A 95 -3.96 -5.43 4.20
CA SER A 95 -4.39 -6.51 5.10
C SER A 95 -5.23 -6.04 6.29
N ASN A 96 -5.17 -4.76 6.66
CA ASN A 96 -5.90 -4.27 7.83
C ASN A 96 -7.33 -3.82 7.48
N SER A 97 -8.32 -4.58 7.96
CA SER A 97 -9.75 -4.32 7.74
C SER A 97 -10.22 -2.95 8.24
N ALA A 98 -9.61 -2.40 9.30
CA ALA A 98 -10.01 -1.13 9.89
C ALA A 98 -9.78 0.07 8.95
N PHE A 99 -8.81 -0.02 8.03
CA PHE A 99 -8.41 1.10 7.19
C PHE A 99 -8.84 0.99 5.73
N LYS A 100 -9.45 -0.13 5.31
CA LYS A 100 -9.89 -0.36 3.93
C LYS A 100 -10.77 0.76 3.36
N PRO A 101 -11.78 1.31 4.08
CA PRO A 101 -12.60 2.37 3.53
C PRO A 101 -11.78 3.61 3.15
N ILE A 102 -10.81 3.98 3.99
CA ILE A 102 -9.95 5.15 3.76
C ILE A 102 -8.94 4.86 2.65
N LEU A 103 -8.29 3.69 2.69
CA LEU A 103 -7.28 3.29 1.71
C LEU A 103 -7.82 3.30 0.29
N PHE A 104 -8.93 2.61 0.02
CA PHE A 104 -9.46 2.49 -1.34
C PHE A 104 -10.25 3.72 -1.81
N THR A 105 -10.72 4.57 -0.89
CA THR A 105 -11.35 5.85 -1.28
C THR A 105 -10.28 6.87 -1.69
N LYS A 106 -9.15 6.91 -1.00
CA LYS A 106 -8.07 7.88 -1.28
C LYS A 106 -7.09 7.43 -2.36
N ASN A 107 -6.94 6.12 -2.57
CA ASN A 107 -5.91 5.54 -3.43
C ASN A 107 -6.53 4.57 -4.44
N SER A 108 -7.43 5.07 -5.30
CA SER A 108 -8.12 4.24 -6.30
C SER A 108 -7.16 3.52 -7.25
N GLY A 109 -6.05 4.17 -7.62
CA GLY A 109 -5.01 3.59 -8.48
C GLY A 109 -4.24 2.42 -7.86
N LEU A 110 -4.36 2.16 -6.56
CA LEU A 110 -3.71 1.02 -5.91
C LEU A 110 -4.26 -0.32 -6.41
N VAL A 111 -5.58 -0.44 -6.56
CA VAL A 111 -6.21 -1.70 -7.01
C VAL A 111 -5.84 -1.99 -8.46
N GLU A 112 -5.91 -0.98 -9.33
CA GLU A 112 -5.51 -1.09 -10.73
C GLU A 112 -4.03 -1.47 -10.86
N PHE A 113 -3.17 -0.85 -10.06
CA PHE A 113 -1.75 -1.17 -10.03
C PHE A 113 -1.49 -2.62 -9.60
N LEU A 114 -2.12 -3.09 -8.52
CA LEU A 114 -1.96 -4.48 -8.06
C LEU A 114 -2.51 -5.48 -9.09
N ALA A 115 -3.61 -5.16 -9.77
CA ALA A 115 -4.15 -5.98 -10.84
C ALA A 115 -3.19 -6.07 -12.03
N HIS A 116 -2.58 -4.95 -12.43
CA HIS A 116 -1.59 -4.91 -13.51
C HIS A 116 -0.37 -5.79 -13.24
N LEU A 117 0.06 -5.93 -11.98
CA LEU A 117 1.16 -6.84 -11.63
C LEU A 117 0.84 -8.31 -11.96
N LEU A 118 -0.44 -8.69 -12.00
CA LEU A 118 -0.91 -10.04 -12.32
C LEU A 118 -1.15 -10.28 -13.81
N GLU A 119 -1.08 -9.23 -14.64
CA GLU A 119 -1.32 -9.36 -16.07
C GLU A 119 -0.17 -10.09 -16.77
N PRO A 120 -0.46 -10.94 -17.78
CA PRO A 120 0.56 -11.53 -18.62
C PRO A 120 1.42 -10.44 -19.27
N GLY A 121 2.73 -10.48 -19.05
CA GLY A 121 3.67 -9.50 -19.61
C GLY A 121 4.02 -8.33 -18.67
N SER A 122 3.50 -8.30 -17.43
CA SER A 122 3.91 -7.32 -16.40
C SER A 122 5.39 -7.41 -16.03
N GLY A 123 6.01 -8.57 -16.27
CA GLY A 123 7.39 -8.87 -15.86
C GLY A 123 7.54 -9.03 -14.34
N ALA A 124 6.44 -9.16 -13.61
CA ALA A 124 6.45 -9.40 -12.17
C ALA A 124 6.95 -10.81 -11.84
N SER A 125 7.74 -10.93 -10.77
CA SER A 125 8.18 -12.25 -10.27
C SER A 125 7.02 -13.00 -9.59
N PRO A 126 7.12 -14.34 -9.44
CA PRO A 126 6.12 -15.12 -8.71
C PRO A 126 5.85 -14.62 -7.28
N GLU A 127 6.89 -14.13 -6.60
CA GLU A 127 6.79 -13.55 -5.25
C GLU A 127 6.00 -12.23 -5.29
N GLN A 128 6.25 -11.39 -6.30
CA GLN A 128 5.51 -10.15 -6.50
C GLN A 128 4.03 -10.42 -6.80
N CYS A 129 3.74 -11.41 -7.65
CA CYS A 129 2.37 -11.85 -7.91
C CYS A 129 1.70 -12.37 -6.63
N THR A 130 2.42 -13.13 -5.79
CA THR A 130 1.88 -13.63 -4.52
C THR A 130 1.51 -12.49 -3.57
N LEU A 131 2.37 -11.48 -3.43
CA LEU A 131 2.08 -10.29 -2.63
C LEU A 131 0.89 -9.50 -3.20
N ALA A 132 0.83 -9.34 -4.53
CA ALA A 132 -0.25 -8.63 -5.20
C ALA A 132 -1.60 -9.34 -5.04
N VAL A 133 -1.64 -10.67 -5.23
CA VAL A 133 -2.84 -11.49 -4.98
C VAL A 133 -3.25 -11.39 -3.50
N SER A 134 -2.31 -11.51 -2.56
CA SER A 134 -2.60 -11.37 -1.13
C SER A 134 -3.20 -10.00 -0.80
N ALA A 135 -2.64 -8.93 -1.35
CA ALA A 135 -3.14 -7.57 -1.17
C ALA A 135 -4.54 -7.38 -1.78
N LEU A 136 -4.79 -7.92 -2.98
CA LEU A 136 -6.10 -7.86 -3.64
C LEU A 136 -7.16 -8.71 -2.93
N MET A 137 -6.80 -9.90 -2.44
CA MET A 137 -7.70 -10.71 -1.61
C MET A 137 -8.06 -9.97 -0.32
N ALA A 138 -7.07 -9.36 0.32
CA ALA A 138 -7.33 -8.52 1.48
C ALA A 138 -8.24 -7.33 1.11
N ALA A 139 -8.01 -6.67 -0.03
CA ALA A 139 -8.88 -5.60 -0.52
C ALA A 139 -10.34 -6.06 -0.74
N ALA A 140 -10.53 -7.24 -1.32
CA ALA A 140 -11.83 -7.82 -1.63
C ALA A 140 -12.60 -8.32 -0.39
N TYR A 141 -11.88 -8.84 0.61
CA TYR A 141 -12.51 -9.40 1.80
C TYR A 141 -13.19 -8.30 2.63
N HIS A 142 -14.50 -8.41 2.84
CA HIS A 142 -15.37 -7.41 3.52
C HIS A 142 -15.60 -6.09 2.78
N SER A 143 -15.26 -5.97 1.49
CA SER A 143 -15.64 -4.79 0.68
C SER A 143 -16.70 -5.16 -0.36
N HIS A 144 -17.88 -4.56 -0.23
CA HIS A 144 -18.98 -4.72 -1.19
C HIS A 144 -18.69 -4.07 -2.56
N LYS A 145 -17.60 -3.31 -2.68
CA LYS A 145 -17.17 -2.60 -3.90
C LYS A 145 -16.18 -3.40 -4.77
N VAL A 146 -15.48 -4.39 -4.22
CA VAL A 146 -14.38 -5.11 -4.91
C VAL A 146 -14.77 -6.57 -5.21
N THR A 147 -15.96 -6.99 -4.80
CA THR A 147 -16.53 -8.33 -5.05
C THR A 147 -16.62 -8.73 -6.53
N PRO A 148 -16.88 -7.83 -7.51
CA PRO A 148 -16.87 -8.19 -8.93
C PRO A 148 -15.48 -8.63 -9.44
N PHE A 149 -14.41 -8.09 -8.85
CA PHE A 149 -13.02 -8.41 -9.22
C PHE A 149 -12.62 -9.84 -8.80
N PHE A 150 -13.28 -10.37 -7.75
CA PHE A 150 -13.02 -11.69 -7.19
C PHE A 150 -13.43 -12.83 -8.14
N PHE A 151 -14.52 -12.66 -8.90
CA PHE A 151 -14.96 -13.64 -9.90
C PHE A 151 -13.99 -13.74 -11.09
N LEU A 152 -13.38 -12.61 -11.48
CA LEU A 152 -12.32 -12.58 -12.50
C LEU A 152 -11.03 -13.26 -11.99
N LEU A 153 -10.56 -12.91 -10.79
CA LEU A 153 -9.37 -13.51 -10.18
C LEU A 153 -9.45 -15.03 -10.03
N ASN A 154 -10.62 -15.58 -9.66
CA ASN A 154 -10.79 -17.03 -9.53
C ASN A 154 -10.69 -17.75 -10.89
N SER A 155 -11.08 -17.08 -11.97
CA SER A 155 -10.92 -17.59 -13.34
C SER A 155 -9.46 -17.57 -13.83
N TYR A 156 -8.62 -16.67 -13.30
CA TYR A 156 -7.19 -16.61 -13.60
C TYR A 156 -6.34 -17.48 -12.66
N ALA A 157 -6.71 -17.63 -11.39
CA ALA A 157 -6.01 -18.47 -10.41
C ALA A 157 -6.07 -19.97 -10.78
N LEU A 158 -7.16 -20.42 -11.40
CA LEU A 158 -7.31 -21.77 -11.94
C LEU A 158 -6.42 -22.08 -13.16
N ARG A 159 -5.70 -21.09 -13.71
CA ARG A 159 -4.70 -21.33 -14.78
C ARG A 159 -3.30 -21.62 -14.24
N PHE A 160 -3.09 -21.54 -12.93
CA PHE A 160 -1.80 -21.79 -12.27
C PHE A 160 -1.79 -23.05 -11.40
N VAL A 161 -2.82 -23.92 -11.51
CA VAL A 161 -2.86 -25.28 -10.94
C VAL A 161 -2.89 -26.30 -12.07
#